data_AF-A0ABD5AZS1-F1
#
_entry.id   AF-A0ABD5AZS1-F1
#
_cell.length_a   1.000
_cell.length_b   1.000
_cell.length_c   1.000
_cell.angle_alpha   90.00
_cell.angle_beta   90.00
_cell.angle_gamma   90.00
#
_symmetry.space_group_name_H-M   'P 1'
#
loop_
_entity.id
_entity.type
_entity.pdbx_description
1 polymer ?
#
loop_
_entity_poly.entity_id
_entity_poly.type
_entity_poly.pdbx_seq_one_letter_code
_entity_poly.pdbx_strand_id
1 'polypeptide(L)'
;VNVGTEKLQIVCGAPNVESGQKVVVAKVGAVMPSGMVIKDAQLRGVDSSGMICSMKELNLPNAPKEKGIMVLNDDYDIGQAFFE
;
A
#
# COMPACT_ATOMS: atom_id res chain seq x y z
N VAL A 1 -4.75 1.41 8.61
CA VAL A 1 -4.76 2.31 7.43
C VAL A 1 -6.20 2.56 7.01
N ASN A 2 -6.62 3.82 6.86
CA ASN A 2 -7.97 4.16 6.41
C ASN A 2 -8.05 4.11 4.88
N VAL A 3 -8.95 3.30 4.33
CA VAL A 3 -9.18 3.17 2.87
C VAL A 3 -10.51 3.77 2.42
N GLY A 4 -11.09 4.67 3.22
CA GLY A 4 -12.32 5.39 2.92
C GLY A 4 -13.56 4.66 3.42
N THR A 5 -13.71 3.38 3.06
CA THR A 5 -14.83 2.54 3.51
C THR A 5 -14.61 1.92 4.89
N GLU A 6 -13.36 1.59 5.21
CA GLU A 6 -12.99 0.88 6.43
C GLU A 6 -11.55 1.19 6.85
N LYS A 7 -11.17 0.73 8.04
CA LYS A 7 -9.80 0.79 8.54
C LYS A 7 -9.21 -0.61 8.57
N LEU A 8 -8.17 -0.82 7.76
CA LEU A 8 -7.48 -2.10 7.64
C LEU A 8 -6.26 -2.15 8.57
N GLN A 9 -6.01 -3.31 9.20
CA GLN A 9 -4.73 -3.58 9.84
C GLN A 9 -3.74 -4.07 8.78
N ILE A 10 -2.62 -3.36 8.63
CA ILE A 10 -1.59 -3.70 7.63
C ILE A 10 -0.24 -3.57 8.32
N VAL A 11 0.55 -4.63 8.26
CA VAL A 11 1.91 -4.63 8.76
C VAL A 11 2.84 -4.13 7.66
N CYS A 12 3.51 -3.01 7.90
CA CYS A 12 4.46 -2.42 6.95
C CYS A 12 5.85 -2.34 7.59
N GLY A 13 6.87 -2.78 6.86
CA GLY A 13 8.28 -2.70 7.28
C GLY A 13 9.08 -1.63 6.53
N ALA A 14 8.43 -0.75 5.77
CA ALA A 14 9.13 0.30 5.03
C ALA A 14 9.68 1.36 5.99
N PRO A 15 10.93 1.82 5.80
CA PRO A 15 11.58 2.73 6.75
C PRO A 15 10.97 4.13 6.79
N ASN A 16 10.21 4.51 5.76
CA ASN A 16 9.59 5.82 5.60
C ASN A 16 8.09 5.84 5.92
N VAL A 17 7.53 4.78 6.53
CA VAL A 17 6.13 4.74 6.92
C VAL A 17 5.90 5.55 8.20
N GLU A 18 5.01 6.54 8.12
CA GLU A 18 4.68 7.42 9.24
C GLU A 18 3.17 7.70 9.31
N SER A 19 2.70 8.08 10.50
CA SER A 19 1.31 8.48 10.71
C SER A 19 0.98 9.78 9.97
N GLY A 20 -0.21 9.85 9.38
CA GLY A 20 -0.69 11.04 8.66
C GLY A 20 -0.34 11.07 7.17
N GLN A 21 0.44 10.10 6.69
CA GLN A 21 0.75 9.97 5.26
C GLN A 21 -0.44 9.42 4.46
N LYS A 22 -0.68 9.98 3.27
CA LYS A 22 -1.50 9.36 2.24
C LYS A 22 -0.63 8.37 1.47
N VAL A 23 -1.11 7.14 1.29
CA VAL A 23 -0.33 6.05 0.69
C VAL A 23 -1.21 5.20 -0.21
N VAL A 24 -0.60 4.51 -1.16
CA VAL A 24 -1.32 3.51 -1.98
C VAL A 24 -1.41 2.20 -1.21
N VAL A 25 -2.63 1.66 -1.12
CA VAL A 25 -2.92 0.40 -0.44
C VAL A 25 -3.47 -0.61 -1.44
N ALA A 26 -2.80 -1.74 -1.57
CA ALA A 26 -3.37 -2.91 -2.23
C ALA A 26 -4.19 -3.72 -1.22
N LYS A 27 -5.51 -3.75 -1.43
CA LYS A 27 -6.46 -4.49 -0.59
C LYS A 27 -6.39 -5.99 -0.88
N VAL A 28 -6.91 -6.81 0.03
CA VAL A 28 -7.10 -8.25 -0.20
C VAL A 28 -7.90 -8.47 -1.50
N GLY A 29 -7.42 -9.37 -2.34
CA GLY A 29 -7.96 -9.63 -3.68
C GLY A 29 -7.38 -8.75 -4.79
N ALA A 30 -6.62 -7.69 -4.46
CA ALA A 30 -5.95 -6.89 -5.47
C ALA A 30 -4.87 -7.69 -6.20
N VAL A 31 -4.77 -7.49 -7.51
CA VAL A 31 -3.74 -8.10 -8.35
C VAL A 31 -2.66 -7.05 -8.61
N MET A 32 -1.46 -7.31 -8.13
CA MET A 32 -0.30 -6.45 -8.35
C MET A 32 0.20 -6.60 -9.80
N PRO A 33 0.83 -5.57 -10.37
CA PRO A 33 1.46 -5.64 -11.70
C PRO A 33 2.47 -6.78 -11.87
N SER A 34 3.06 -7.26 -10.78
CA SER A 34 3.95 -8.43 -10.77
C SER A 34 3.23 -9.78 -10.94
N GLY A 35 1.89 -9.78 -10.95
CA GLY A 35 1.05 -10.98 -10.93
C GLY A 35 0.75 -11.51 -9.52
N MET A 36 1.27 -10.87 -8.47
CA MET A 36 0.99 -11.25 -7.09
C MET A 36 -0.43 -10.86 -6.70
N VAL A 37 -1.21 -11.80 -6.14
CA VAL A 37 -2.53 -11.50 -5.56
C VAL A 37 -2.37 -11.24 -4.07
N ILE A 38 -2.87 -10.10 -3.59
CA ILE A 38 -2.87 -9.78 -2.17
C ILE A 38 -3.88 -10.67 -1.45
N LYS A 39 -3.44 -11.30 -0.38
CA LYS A 39 -4.24 -12.16 0.49
C LYS A 39 -4.06 -11.72 1.94
N ASP A 40 -5.00 -12.10 2.80
CA ASP A 40 -4.79 -12.00 4.23
C ASP A 40 -3.55 -12.80 4.64
N ALA A 41 -2.70 -12.18 5.45
CA ALA A 41 -1.48 -12.78 5.95
C ALA A 41 -1.29 -12.44 7.42
N GLN A 42 -0.59 -13.30 8.14
CA GLN A 42 -0.17 -13.01 9.51
C GLN A 42 1.36 -12.87 9.55
N LEU A 43 1.84 -11.68 9.89
CA LEU A 43 3.26 -11.38 9.99
C LEU A 43 3.65 -11.31 11.46
N ARG A 44 4.49 -12.26 11.91
CA ARG A 44 4.99 -12.33 13.30
C ARG A 44 3.87 -12.29 14.36
N GLY A 45 2.75 -12.96 14.09
CA GLY A 45 1.59 -13.02 14.98
C GLY A 45 0.63 -11.82 14.89
N VAL A 46 0.86 -10.89 13.95
CA VAL A 46 -0.01 -9.74 13.69
C VAL A 46 -0.69 -9.91 12.34
N ASP A 47 -2.02 -9.83 12.32
CA ASP A 47 -2.80 -9.94 11.09
C ASP A 47 -2.58 -8.72 10.19
N SER A 48 -2.50 -8.97 8.88
CA SER A 48 -2.27 -7.96 7.85
C SER A 48 -3.22 -8.22 6.68
N SER A 49 -4.24 -7.39 6.57
CA SER A 49 -5.30 -7.45 5.55
C SER A 49 -5.03 -6.46 4.41
N GLY A 50 -3.84 -6.58 3.81
CA GLY A 50 -3.41 -5.72 2.71
C GLY A 50 -1.91 -5.47 2.71
N MET A 51 -1.50 -4.58 1.80
CA MET A 51 -0.11 -4.16 1.62
C MET A 51 -0.04 -2.67 1.30
N ILE A 52 0.91 -1.95 1.90
CA ILE A 52 1.24 -0.58 1.50
C ILE A 52 2.26 -0.66 0.37
N CYS A 53 1.97 -0.02 -0.76
CA CYS A 53 2.75 -0.20 -1.98
C CYS A 53 3.85 0.85 -2.16
N SER A 54 4.98 0.42 -2.71
CA SER A 54 6.00 1.29 -3.29
C SER A 54 5.76 1.53 -4.78
N MET A 55 6.45 2.53 -5.33
CA MET A 55 6.43 2.79 -6.78
C MET A 55 6.90 1.58 -7.60
N LYS A 56 7.83 0.78 -7.07
CA LYS A 56 8.33 -0.43 -7.76
C LYS A 56 7.27 -1.51 -7.85
N GLU A 57 6.53 -1.72 -6.76
CA GLU A 57 5.45 -2.70 -6.72
C GLU A 57 4.29 -2.32 -7.64
N LEU A 58 4.05 -1.02 -7.80
CA LEU A 58 3.06 -0.46 -8.74
C LEU A 58 3.57 -0.38 -10.19
N ASN A 59 4.80 -0.82 -10.47
CA ASN A 59 5.44 -0.76 -11.79
C ASN A 59 5.43 0.65 -12.41
N LEU A 60 5.61 1.67 -11.57
CA LEU A 60 5.63 3.06 -12.03
C LEU A 60 6.99 3.42 -12.65
N PRO A 61 7.01 4.23 -13.73
CA PRO A 61 8.24 4.75 -14.30
C PRO A 61 8.98 5.64 -13.28
N ASN A 62 10.32 5.66 -13.36
CA ASN A 62 11.19 6.42 -12.45
C ASN A 62 11.13 6.02 -10.96
N ALA A 63 10.73 4.78 -10.65
CA ALA A 63 10.72 4.31 -9.27
C ALA A 63 12.11 4.47 -8.61
N PRO A 64 12.20 5.13 -7.43
CA PRO A 64 13.47 5.41 -6.78
C PRO A 64 14.21 4.12 -6.44
N LYS A 65 15.55 4.16 -6.47
CA LYS A 65 16.37 2.99 -6.12
C LYS A 65 16.19 2.60 -4.65
N GLU A 66 15.93 3.57 -3.78
CA GLU A 66 15.72 3.35 -2.36
C GLU A 66 14.47 2.50 -2.08
N LYS A 67 14.50 1.79 -0.96
CA LYS A 67 13.38 0.96 -0.50
C LYS A 67 12.47 1.81 0.36
N GLY A 68 11.22 1.97 -0.06
CA GLY A 68 10.24 2.73 0.70
C GLY A 68 8.86 2.69 0.04
N ILE A 69 7.83 2.98 0.82
CA ILE A 69 6.47 3.14 0.31
C ILE A 69 6.32 4.42 -0.49
N MET A 70 5.32 4.46 -1.37
CA MET A 70 4.95 5.67 -2.08
C MET A 70 4.06 6.53 -1.18
N VAL A 71 4.60 7.67 -0.74
CA VAL A 71 3.83 8.70 -0.05
C VAL A 71 3.23 9.62 -1.12
N LEU A 72 1.92 9.81 -1.06
CA LEU A 72 1.15 10.66 -1.95
C LEU A 72 0.99 12.06 -1.36
N ASN A 73 0.85 13.05 -2.24
CA ASN A 73 0.49 14.41 -1.85
C ASN A 73 -1.00 14.52 -1.49
N ASP A 74 -1.38 15.65 -0.92
CA ASP A 74 -2.75 15.90 -0.47
C ASP A 74 -3.81 15.96 -1.58
N ASP A 75 -3.39 16.06 -2.86
CA ASP A 75 -4.29 16.04 -4.02
C ASP A 75 -5.06 14.71 -4.21
N TYR A 76 -4.65 13.63 -3.52
CA TYR A 76 -5.32 12.33 -3.61
C TYR A 76 -6.41 12.19 -2.54
N ASP A 77 -7.58 11.71 -2.96
CA ASP A 77 -8.68 11.40 -2.04
C ASP A 77 -8.56 9.99 -1.44
N ILE A 78 -8.84 9.88 -0.14
CA ILE A 78 -8.80 8.59 0.56
C ILE A 78 -9.92 7.70 0.04
N GLY A 79 -9.58 6.48 -0.38
CA GLY A 79 -10.52 5.49 -0.90
C GLY A 79 -10.74 5.56 -2.42
N GLN A 80 -10.14 6.53 -3.09
CA GLN A 80 -10.10 6.56 -4.55
C GLN A 80 -9.24 5.42 -5.10
N ALA A 81 -9.65 4.84 -6.23
CA ALA A 81 -8.84 3.88 -6.96
C ALA A 81 -7.58 4.58 -7.52
N PHE A 82 -6.41 4.00 -7.30
CA PHE A 82 -5.15 4.56 -7.79
C PHE A 82 -4.92 4.28 -9.28
N PHE A 83 -5.40 3.13 -9.76
CA PHE A 83 -5.45 2.79 -11.17
C PHE A 83 -6.92 2.72 -11.61
N GLU A 84 -7.22 3.23 -12.80
CA GLU A 84 -8.50 3.02 -13.50
C GLU A 84 -8.57 1.63 -14.15
#